data_AF-L8HR31-F1
#
_entry.id   AF-L8HR31-F1
#
_cell.length_a   1.000
_cell.length_b   1.000
_cell.length_c   1.000
_cell.angle_alpha   90.00
_cell.angle_beta   90.00
_cell.angle_gamma   90.00
#
_symmetry.space_group_name_H-M   'P 1'
#
loop_
_entity.id
_entity.type
_entity.pdbx_description
1 polymer ?
#
loop_
_entity_poly.entity_id
_entity_poly.type
_entity_poly.pdbx_seq_one_letter_code
_entity_poly.pdbx_strand_id
1 'polypeptide(L)' 'MTGVLGYDTVWIGNLVIVNQTFGLSKVYNRPVESQPVDGVLGLGYPNLAIKGSAPILDNLKKQGVISEPLFAFYLST' A
#
# COMPACT_ATOMS: atom_id res chain seq x y z
N MET A 1 -1.88 0.14 -16.17
CA MET A 1 -1.10 -0.94 -15.55
C MET A 1 -1.85 -2.26 -15.70
N THR A 2 -1.18 -3.33 -16.09
CA THR A 2 -1.68 -4.72 -15.97
C THR A 2 -0.76 -5.52 -15.06
N GLY A 3 -1.29 -6.51 -14.36
CA GLY A 3 -0.55 -7.22 -13.32
C GLY A 3 -1.36 -8.31 -12.63
N VAL A 4 -0.83 -8.81 -11.52
CA VAL A 4 -1.48 -9.83 -10.66
C VAL A 4 -1.56 -9.33 -9.23
N LEU A 5 -2.44 -9.93 -8.42
CA LEU A 5 -2.44 -9.72 -6.98
C LEU A 5 -1.57 -10.79 -6.31
N GLY A 6 -0.80 -10.37 -5.32
CA GLY A 6 -0.06 -11.25 -4.42
C GLY A 6 -0.36 -10.90 -2.97
N TYR A 7 0.07 -11.77 -2.08
CA TYR A 7 -0.04 -11.62 -0.64
C TYR A 7 1.33 -11.86 -0.02
N ASP A 8 1.76 -10.98 0.87
CA ASP A 8 3.00 -11.16 1.60
C ASP A 8 2.97 -10.39 2.92
N THR A 9 4.06 -10.46 3.69
CA THR A 9 4.30 -9.60 4.84
C THR A 9 4.94 -8.30 4.38
N VAL A 10 4.28 -7.17 4.65
CA VAL A 10 4.78 -5.83 4.30
C VAL A 10 5.31 -5.15 5.55
N TRP A 11 6.51 -4.57 5.44
CA TRP A 11 7.17 -3.82 6.49
C TRP A 11 7.19 -2.33 6.12
N ILE A 12 6.71 -1.47 7.02
CA ILE A 12 6.77 0.00 6.89
C ILE A 12 7.39 0.54 8.18
N GLY A 13 8.70 0.82 8.14
CA GLY A 13 9.44 1.12 9.36
C GLY A 13 9.35 -0.05 10.34
N ASN A 14 8.78 0.19 11.53
CA ASN A 14 8.52 -0.83 12.55
C ASN A 14 7.13 -1.48 12.45
N LEU A 15 6.29 -1.05 11.50
CA LEU A 15 4.96 -1.61 11.30
C LEU A 15 5.06 -2.85 10.42
N VAL A 16 4.61 -4.00 10.94
CA VAL A 16 4.59 -5.27 10.21
C VAL A 16 3.15 -5.66 9.95
N ILE A 17 2.79 -5.79 8.67
CA ILE A 17 1.46 -6.24 8.23
C ILE A 17 1.60 -7.62 7.60
N VAL A 18 1.04 -8.65 8.24
CA VAL A 18 1.03 -9.99 7.66
C VAL A 18 -0.12 -10.15 6.66
N ASN A 19 0.08 -10.96 5.62
CA ASN A 19 -0.96 -11.27 4.62
C ASN A 19 -1.58 -10.02 3.95
N GLN A 20 -0.76 -9.02 3.67
CA GLN A 20 -1.17 -7.82 2.95
C GLN A 20 -1.30 -8.14 1.45
N THR A 21 -2.46 -7.84 0.87
CA THR A 21 -2.63 -7.92 -0.58
C THR A 21 -2.01 -6.71 -1.28
N PHE A 22 -1.25 -6.92 -2.34
CA PHE A 22 -0.77 -5.82 -3.18
C PHE A 22 -0.67 -6.24 -4.66
N GLY A 23 -0.61 -5.24 -5.54
CA GLY A 23 -0.50 -5.46 -6.98
C GLY A 23 0.96 -5.60 -7.42
N LEU A 24 1.25 -6.67 -8.15
CA LEU A 24 2.51 -6.84 -8.87
C LEU A 24 2.29 -6.45 -10.33
N SER A 25 2.87 -5.32 -10.72
CA SER A 25 2.78 -4.83 -12.10
C SER A 25 3.59 -5.73 -13.04
N LYS A 26 3.00 -6.10 -14.18
CA LYS A 26 3.69 -6.70 -15.32
C LYS A 26 3.94 -5.68 -16.43
N VAL A 27 2.98 -4.77 -16.62
CA VAL A 27 3.08 -3.67 -17.59
C VAL A 27 2.65 -2.39 -16.89
N TYR A 28 3.54 -1.40 -16.89
CA TYR A 28 3.27 -0.08 -16.33
C TYR A 28 3.49 0.97 -17.43
N ASN A 29 2.46 1.76 -17.71
CA ASN A 29 2.40 2.64 -18.88
C ASN A 29 2.63 4.12 -18.56
N ARG A 30 3.10 4.44 -17.35
CA ARG A 30 3.52 5.79 -16.94
C ARG A 30 5.03 5.79 -16.67
N PRO A 31 5.71 6.94 -16.78
CA PRO A 31 7.14 7.04 -16.52
C PRO A 31 7.40 7.02 -15.01
N VAL A 32 7.33 5.83 -14.40
CA VAL A 32 7.95 5.59 -13.08
C VAL A 32 9.45 5.39 -13.24
N GLU A 33 9.91 4.93 -14.41
CA GLU A 33 11.34 4.76 -14.74
C GLU A 33 12.17 6.05 -14.58
N SER A 34 11.55 7.22 -14.72
CA SER A 34 12.20 8.52 -14.55
C SER A 34 12.03 9.12 -13.14
N GLN A 35 11.37 8.42 -12.23
CA GLN A 35 11.17 8.87 -10.85
C GLN A 35 12.05 8.07 -9.89
N PRO A 36 12.48 8.66 -8.76
CA PRO A 36 13.29 7.96 -7.75
C PRO A 36 12.42 7.04 -6.88
N VAL A 37 11.44 6.34 -7.46
CA VAL A 37 10.50 5.45 -6.75
C VAL A 37 10.25 4.18 -7.57
N ASP A 38 10.13 3.04 -6.90
CA ASP A 38 9.87 1.75 -7.56
C ASP A 38 8.38 1.40 -7.66
N GLY A 39 7.54 2.09 -6.89
CA GLY A 39 6.12 1.77 -6.77
C GLY A 39 5.32 2.84 -6.03
N VAL A 40 4.04 2.54 -5.82
CA VAL A 40 3.08 3.44 -5.15
C VAL A 40 2.39 2.70 -4.03
N LEU A 41 2.35 3.33 -2.85
CA LEU A 41 1.56 2.88 -1.71
C LEU A 41 0.27 3.70 -1.63
N GLY A 42 -0.86 3.05 -1.86
CA GLY A 42 -2.18 3.71 -1.80
C GLY A 42 -2.64 3.90 -0.35
N LEU A 43 -3.03 5.13 -0.02
CA LEU A 43 -3.58 5.52 1.29
C LEU A 43 -5.05 5.97 1.22
N GLY A 44 -5.72 5.66 0.11
CA GLY A 44 -7.14 5.94 -0.10
C GLY A 44 -8.06 4.93 0.58
N TYR A 45 -9.36 5.26 0.61
CA TYR A 45 -10.40 4.41 1.20
C TYR A 45 -10.57 3.06 0.47
N PRO A 46 -11.07 2.01 1.16
CA PRO A 46 -11.26 0.67 0.59
C PRO A 46 -12.12 0.61 -0.68
N ASN A 47 -13.07 1.53 -0.85
CA ASN A 47 -13.93 1.58 -2.05
C ASN A 47 -13.17 1.95 -3.34
N LEU A 48 -11.97 2.53 -3.22
CA LEU A 48 -11.07 2.81 -4.34
C LEU A 48 -10.11 1.65 -4.63
N ALA A 49 -10.07 0.64 -3.77
CA ALA A 49 -9.14 -0.47 -3.89
C ALA A 49 -9.51 -1.42 -5.04
N ILE A 50 -8.50 -1.87 -5.76
CA ILE A 50 -8.67 -2.82 -6.87
C ILE A 50 -9.22 -4.14 -6.30
N LYS A 51 -10.28 -4.65 -6.93
CA LYS A 51 -10.93 -5.93 -6.60
C LYS A 51 -11.31 -6.07 -5.11
N GLY A 52 -11.62 -4.96 -4.44
CA GLY A 52 -12.01 -4.96 -3.03
C GLY A 52 -10.90 -5.43 -2.08
N SER A 53 -9.63 -5.33 -2.50
CA SER A 53 -8.49 -5.62 -1.63
C SER A 53 -8.48 -4.68 -0.42
N ALA A 54 -8.05 -5.18 0.74
CA ALA A 54 -7.94 -4.39 1.95
C ALA A 54 -6.71 -3.45 1.86
N PRO A 55 -6.88 -2.12 1.99
CA PRO A 55 -5.75 -1.19 2.07
C PRO A 55 -4.88 -1.47 3.29
N ILE A 56 -3.66 -0.94 3.26
CA ILE A 56 -2.66 -1.15 4.32
C ILE A 56 -3.13 -0.63 5.68
N LEU A 57 -3.76 0.56 5.72
CA LEU A 57 -4.21 1.16 6.97
C LEU A 57 -5.31 0.33 7.64
N ASP A 58 -6.23 -0.23 6.85
CA ASP A 58 -7.28 -1.12 7.33
C ASP A 58 -6.70 -2.41 7.93
N ASN A 59 -5.71 -3.02 7.25
CA ASN A 59 -5.06 -4.22 7.76
C ASN A 59 -4.22 -3.94 9.02
N LEU A 60 -3.51 -2.80 9.08
CA LEU A 60 -2.82 -2.36 10.29
C LEU A 60 -3.77 -2.25 11.48
N LYS A 61 -4.92 -1.59 11.28
CA LYS A 61 -5.93 -1.42 12.32
C LYS A 61 -6.56 -2.77 12.71
N LYS A 62 -6.90 -3.61 11.74
CA LYS A 62 -7.50 -4.93 11.96
C LYS A 62 -6.56 -5.87 12.72
N GLN A 63 -5.25 -5.79 12.48
CA GLN A 63 -4.23 -6.61 13.14
C GLN A 63 -3.77 -6.02 14.49
N GLY A 64 -4.31 -4.87 14.91
CA GLY A 64 -3.95 -4.22 16.17
C GLY A 64 -2.54 -3.61 16.18
N VAL A 65 -1.93 -3.42 15.01
CA VAL A 65 -0.58 -2.83 14.87
C VAL A 65 -0.61 -1.33 15.16
N ILE A 66 -1.74 -0.67 14.91
CA ILE A 66 -1.97 0.75 15.21
C ILE A 66 -3.18 0.93 16.14
N SER A 67 -3.10 1.92 17.02
CA SER A 67 -4.17 2.27 17.97
C SER A 67 -5.36 2.95 17.29
N GLU A 68 -5.10 3.81 16.30
CA GLU A 68 -6.13 4.58 15.58
C GLU A 68 -5.92 4.47 14.07
N PRO A 69 -6.99 4.43 13.25
CA PRO A 69 -6.90 4.37 11.79
C PRO A 69 -6.60 5.77 11.20
N LEU A 70 -5.54 6.42 11.69
CA LEU A 70 -5.13 7.77 11.33
C LEU A 70 -3.67 7.76 10.91
N PHE A 71 -3.32 8.62 9.95
CA PHE A 71 -1.95 8.89 9.55
C PHE A 71 -1.79 10.37 9.22
N ALA A 72 -0.57 10.86 9.25
CA ALA A 72 -0.24 12.24 8.91
C ALA A 72 1.07 12.29 8.13
N PHE A 73 1.21 13.33 7.32
CA PHE A 73 2.46 13.66 6.68
C PHE A 73 2.97 14.98 7.23
N TYR A 74 4.27 15.04 7.48
CA TYR A 74 5.00 16.28 7.65
C TYR A 74 5.98 16.39 6.49
N LEU A 75 5.84 17.44 5.68
CA LEU A 75 6.69 17.72 4.53
C LEU A 75 7.51 18.97 4.85
N SER A 76 8.83 18.81 4.93
CA SER A 76 9.76 19.94 5.07
C SER A 76 10.16 20.49 3.71
N THR A 77 10.54 21.76 3.69
CA THR A 77 11.15 22.45 2.54
C THR A 77 12.66 22.38 2.60
#